data_AF-A0A317NSF1-F1
#
_entry.id   AF-A0A317NSF1-F1
#
_cell.length_a   1.000
_cell.length_b   1.000
_cell.length_c   1.000
_cell.angle_alpha   90.00
_cell.angle_beta   90.00
_cell.angle_gamma   90.00
#
_symmetry.space_group_name_H-M   'P 1'
#
loop_
_entity.id
_entity.type
_entity.pdbx_description
1 polymer ?
#
loop_
_entity_poly.entity_id
_entity_poly.type
_entity_poly.pdbx_seq_one_letter_code
_entity_poly.pdbx_strand_id
1 'polypeptide(L)'
;MPYSSKPAESDMSGMIQSCGALLVLSADLGQVLQASDNLAEVAGVSPDTALAHGPGKVLGHALWQRLSRELQGRARLAAAVVISRRVAGQVRRLQVDLHRQGERVFVEIEPLHASSNKRRLLAAVSGWLAQLAAADHPDRLLETLVEGVQSITGHDRVLVASFDAEGHGAVVAESVAAKVPSLMGMRFPASDFPPQMREIFERQAVCSVPDVEAASVPLRPRRDPLTGAPVDLSSALLRGLSSAQRHYLRAMQVRAVLTVAMQGDAGLWGLLLFRGEQRETHAWAGMPRSGREAMAPATQPLLGQLFEQWREEVRGRSAPWERIERLAAMDLAEDLGVMAAAQQIHRLYADLRREREALAEANRRLERLAHYDPLTQSWNRYSIERALDTEIGAAEQFVVVASHCGLESGLGLAERLRAHVAALSVPGLSRRITISIGVATWQPGDTRKSLLARADAAMYRAKHGGRNRVES
;
A
#
# COMPACT_ATOMS: atom_id res chain seq x y z
N MET A 1 -2.21 -26.96 21.17
CA MET A 1 -0.89 -26.59 21.74
C MET A 1 -0.66 -25.13 21.36
N PRO A 2 -0.63 -24.18 22.31
CA PRO A 2 -0.39 -22.79 21.97
C PRO A 2 1.08 -22.64 21.53
N TYR A 3 1.27 -22.06 20.34
CA TYR A 3 2.58 -21.73 19.78
C TYR A 3 3.32 -20.82 20.76
N SER A 4 4.48 -21.27 21.21
CA SER A 4 5.39 -20.50 22.07
C SER A 4 5.74 -19.19 21.39
N SER A 5 5.47 -18.09 22.09
CA SER A 5 5.83 -16.73 21.71
C SER A 5 7.36 -16.57 21.66
N LYS A 6 7.87 -16.24 20.46
CA LYS A 6 9.28 -16.02 20.02
C LYS A 6 9.98 -17.25 19.42
N PRO A 7 10.06 -17.36 18.08
CA PRO A 7 11.28 -17.85 17.45
C PRO A 7 12.35 -16.76 17.57
N ALA A 8 13.45 -17.09 18.22
CA ALA A 8 14.56 -16.19 18.47
C ALA A 8 15.29 -15.79 17.17
N GLU A 9 15.45 -14.50 16.92
CA GLU A 9 16.40 -13.95 15.94
C GLU A 9 17.85 -14.43 16.16
N SER A 10 18.16 -15.04 17.32
CA SER A 10 19.49 -15.55 17.65
C SER A 10 19.98 -16.67 16.74
N ASP A 11 19.08 -17.40 16.08
CA ASP A 11 19.44 -18.58 15.27
C ASP A 11 20.06 -18.23 13.90
N MET A 12 19.94 -16.97 13.43
CA MET A 12 20.20 -16.62 12.03
C MET A 12 21.19 -15.51 11.78
N SER A 13 21.68 -14.84 12.82
CA SER A 13 22.65 -13.78 12.59
C SER A 13 23.97 -14.36 12.07
N GLY A 14 24.48 -13.76 11.00
CA GLY A 14 25.71 -14.19 10.33
C GLY A 14 25.59 -15.47 9.50
N MET A 15 24.39 -15.84 9.04
CA MET A 15 24.17 -16.99 8.15
C MET A 15 23.54 -16.54 6.81
N ILE A 16 24.06 -17.05 5.70
CA ILE A 16 23.59 -16.78 4.34
C ILE A 16 23.05 -18.05 3.67
N GLN A 17 22.38 -17.90 2.53
CA GLN A 17 22.00 -19.00 1.64
C GLN A 17 23.20 -19.46 0.81
N SER A 18 23.25 -20.74 0.45
CA SER A 18 24.38 -21.34 -0.27
C SER A 18 24.46 -20.99 -1.76
N CYS A 19 23.44 -20.32 -2.32
CA CYS A 19 23.36 -19.93 -3.73
C CYS A 19 24.35 -18.82 -4.12
N GLY A 20 24.99 -18.16 -3.15
CA GLY A 20 26.00 -17.14 -3.36
C GLY A 20 27.00 -17.09 -2.21
N ALA A 21 27.90 -16.11 -2.26
CA ALA A 21 28.88 -15.81 -1.21
C ALA A 21 28.77 -14.34 -0.79
N LEU A 22 29.14 -14.06 0.46
CA LEU A 22 29.04 -12.73 1.06
C LEU A 22 30.38 -12.31 1.67
N LEU A 23 30.77 -11.06 1.46
CA LEU A 23 31.80 -10.38 2.26
C LEU A 23 31.16 -9.25 3.06
N VAL A 24 31.61 -9.08 4.30
CA VAL A 24 31.31 -7.92 5.15
C VAL A 24 32.59 -7.11 5.30
N LEU A 25 32.51 -5.83 5.00
CA LEU A 25 33.64 -4.90 4.99
C LEU A 25 33.47 -3.80 6.04
N SER A 26 34.58 -3.19 6.42
CA SER A 26 34.63 -1.94 7.17
C SER A 26 34.01 -0.78 6.38
N ALA A 27 33.56 0.26 7.08
CA ALA A 27 32.91 1.44 6.48
C ALA A 27 33.76 2.14 5.42
N ASP A 28 35.09 2.13 5.62
CA ASP A 28 36.11 2.73 4.76
C ASP A 28 36.47 1.88 3.53
N LEU A 29 35.84 0.72 3.35
CA LEU A 29 36.07 -0.21 2.23
C LEU A 29 37.49 -0.83 2.22
N GLY A 30 38.27 -0.65 3.29
CA GLY A 30 39.66 -1.09 3.36
C GLY A 30 39.84 -2.56 3.76
N GLN A 31 38.98 -3.07 4.63
CA GLN A 31 39.17 -4.38 5.27
C GLN A 31 37.96 -5.29 5.08
N VAL A 32 38.22 -6.58 4.82
CA VAL A 32 37.21 -7.64 4.95
C VAL A 32 37.16 -8.04 6.42
N LEU A 33 36.04 -7.77 7.06
CA LEU A 33 35.78 -8.11 8.45
C LEU A 33 35.26 -9.54 8.58
N GLN A 34 34.41 -9.97 7.65
CA GLN A 34 33.86 -11.33 7.62
C GLN A 34 33.69 -11.81 6.17
N ALA A 35 33.81 -13.11 5.95
CA ALA A 35 33.59 -13.76 4.66
C ALA A 35 32.79 -15.06 4.85
N SER A 36 31.90 -15.40 3.91
CA SER A 36 31.16 -16.66 3.97
C SER A 36 32.05 -17.87 3.73
N ASP A 37 31.77 -18.99 4.42
CA ASP A 37 32.59 -20.22 4.34
C ASP A 37 32.72 -20.76 2.91
N ASN A 38 31.67 -20.63 2.11
CA ASN A 38 31.60 -21.10 0.74
C ASN A 38 32.27 -20.16 -0.29
N LEU A 39 32.96 -19.10 0.13
CA LEU A 39 33.58 -18.15 -0.80
C LEU A 39 34.54 -18.83 -1.79
N ALA A 40 35.25 -19.87 -1.36
CA ALA A 40 36.15 -20.64 -2.22
C ALA A 40 35.39 -21.35 -3.34
N GLU A 41 34.22 -21.90 -3.05
CA GLU A 41 33.40 -22.67 -3.98
C GLU A 41 32.70 -21.76 -4.99
N VAL A 42 32.25 -20.58 -4.54
CA VAL A 42 31.53 -19.61 -5.37
C VAL A 42 32.51 -18.78 -6.20
N ALA A 43 33.52 -18.21 -5.54
CA ALA A 43 34.40 -17.20 -6.13
C ALA A 43 35.85 -17.69 -6.28
N GLY A 44 36.23 -18.91 -5.92
CA GLY A 44 37.60 -19.40 -6.12
C GLY A 44 38.66 -18.78 -5.22
N VAL A 45 38.26 -18.10 -4.14
CA VAL A 45 39.18 -17.52 -3.13
C VAL A 45 38.77 -17.97 -1.75
N SER A 46 39.72 -18.44 -0.94
CA SER A 46 39.41 -18.86 0.43
C SER A 46 38.98 -17.68 1.30
N PRO A 47 38.07 -17.89 2.27
CA PRO A 47 37.70 -16.88 3.26
C PRO A 47 38.92 -16.27 3.96
N ASP A 48 39.89 -17.09 4.36
CA ASP A 48 41.12 -16.63 5.03
C ASP A 48 41.95 -15.70 4.14
N THR A 49 42.01 -16.00 2.83
CA THR A 49 42.70 -15.13 1.87
C THR A 49 41.99 -13.79 1.75
N ALA A 50 40.66 -13.78 1.74
CA ALA A 50 39.85 -12.56 1.68
C ALA A 50 40.03 -11.70 2.94
N LEU A 51 40.02 -12.32 4.12
CA LEU A 51 40.25 -11.65 5.41
C LEU A 51 41.64 -11.03 5.49
N ALA A 52 42.68 -11.76 5.06
CA ALA A 52 44.07 -11.30 5.16
C ALA A 52 44.48 -10.24 4.12
N HIS A 53 43.90 -10.29 2.92
CA HIS A 53 44.37 -9.47 1.78
C HIS A 53 43.32 -8.48 1.26
N GLY A 54 42.14 -8.44 1.87
CA GLY A 54 41.09 -7.50 1.54
C GLY A 54 40.33 -7.80 0.24
N PRO A 55 39.35 -6.95 -0.11
CA PRO A 55 38.45 -7.16 -1.24
C PRO A 55 39.14 -7.10 -2.61
N GLY A 56 40.25 -6.37 -2.73
CA GLY A 56 41.04 -6.30 -3.96
C GLY A 56 41.62 -7.66 -4.39
N LYS A 57 41.95 -8.55 -3.43
CA LYS A 57 42.37 -9.92 -3.73
C LYS A 57 41.21 -10.80 -4.19
N VAL A 58 40.01 -10.52 -3.69
CA VAL A 58 38.79 -11.26 -4.08
C VAL A 58 38.31 -10.81 -5.46
N LEU A 59 38.11 -9.52 -5.71
CA LEU A 59 37.49 -9.03 -6.94
C LEU A 59 38.49 -8.57 -8.01
N GLY A 60 39.76 -8.42 -7.65
CA GLY A 60 40.79 -7.76 -8.46
C GLY A 60 40.89 -6.28 -8.11
N HIS A 61 42.13 -5.78 -7.95
CA HIS A 61 42.37 -4.41 -7.46
C HIS A 61 41.75 -3.31 -8.34
N ALA A 62 41.87 -3.42 -9.66
CA ALA A 62 41.33 -2.42 -10.58
C ALA A 62 39.79 -2.35 -10.52
N LEU A 63 39.12 -3.51 -10.47
CA LEU A 63 37.68 -3.57 -10.32
C LEU A 63 37.26 -3.03 -8.97
N TRP A 64 37.95 -3.43 -7.90
CA TRP A 64 37.66 -2.94 -6.55
C TRP A 64 37.72 -1.42 -6.48
N GLN A 65 38.80 -0.80 -6.97
CA GLN A 65 38.95 0.65 -6.99
C GLN A 65 37.82 1.37 -7.77
N ARG A 66 37.28 0.75 -8.81
CA ARG A 66 36.12 1.28 -9.53
C ARG A 66 34.86 1.17 -8.67
N LEU A 67 34.57 -0.01 -8.13
CA LEU A 67 33.38 -0.28 -7.32
C LEU A 67 33.35 0.57 -6.04
N SER A 68 34.50 0.73 -5.37
CA SER A 68 34.61 1.57 -4.18
C SER A 68 34.28 3.03 -4.47
N ARG A 69 34.76 3.57 -5.61
CA ARG A 69 34.43 4.94 -6.04
C ARG A 69 32.96 5.08 -6.41
N GLU A 70 32.38 4.08 -7.05
CA GLU A 70 30.97 4.11 -7.45
C GLU A 70 30.02 4.06 -6.25
N LEU A 71 30.41 3.36 -5.18
CA LEU A 71 29.65 3.29 -3.93
C LEU A 71 29.83 4.53 -3.05
N GLN A 72 30.86 5.37 -3.26
CA GLN A 72 31.05 6.59 -2.46
C GLN A 72 29.82 7.50 -2.54
N GLY A 73 29.24 7.82 -1.38
CA GLY A 73 28.03 8.63 -1.28
C GLY A 73 26.73 7.93 -1.67
N ARG A 74 26.75 6.61 -1.91
CA ARG A 74 25.56 5.82 -2.27
C ARG A 74 25.30 4.69 -1.26
N ALA A 75 24.03 4.36 -1.08
CA ALA A 75 23.63 3.21 -0.26
C ALA A 75 23.80 1.87 -1.00
N ARG A 76 23.68 1.85 -2.33
CA ARG A 76 23.83 0.65 -3.18
C ARG A 76 24.38 1.03 -4.55
N LEU A 77 25.00 0.09 -5.25
CA LEU A 77 25.34 0.28 -6.66
C LEU A 77 24.09 0.43 -7.52
N ALA A 78 24.20 1.24 -8.58
CA ALA A 78 23.09 1.43 -9.52
C ALA A 78 22.79 0.15 -10.31
N ALA A 79 23.82 -0.65 -10.57
CA ALA A 79 23.68 -1.93 -11.22
C ALA A 79 24.73 -2.93 -10.73
N ALA A 80 24.37 -4.20 -10.83
CA ALA A 80 25.29 -5.29 -10.64
C ALA A 80 26.44 -5.26 -11.65
N VAL A 81 27.64 -5.67 -11.21
CA VAL A 81 28.75 -5.90 -12.13
C VAL A 81 28.92 -7.37 -12.40
N VAL A 82 29.11 -7.73 -13.67
CA VAL A 82 29.41 -9.10 -14.07
C VAL A 82 30.90 -9.27 -14.31
N ILE A 83 31.49 -10.27 -13.66
CA ILE A 83 32.88 -10.65 -13.82
C ILE A 83 32.99 -12.08 -14.30
N SER A 84 34.09 -12.39 -14.98
CA SER A 84 34.46 -13.77 -15.31
C SER A 84 35.63 -14.19 -14.44
N ARG A 85 35.52 -15.35 -13.81
CA ARG A 85 36.55 -15.85 -12.90
C ARG A 85 36.77 -17.33 -13.07
N ARG A 86 38.03 -17.77 -12.95
CA ARG A 86 38.36 -19.19 -12.93
C ARG A 86 38.14 -19.76 -11.53
N VAL A 87 37.23 -20.71 -11.40
CA VAL A 87 36.88 -21.41 -10.15
C VAL A 87 36.96 -22.91 -10.42
N ALA A 88 37.75 -23.64 -9.63
CA ALA A 88 37.98 -25.08 -9.82
C ALA A 88 38.35 -25.46 -11.29
N GLY A 89 39.15 -24.62 -11.96
CA GLY A 89 39.58 -24.87 -13.34
C GLY A 89 38.61 -24.42 -14.44
N GLN A 90 37.36 -24.08 -14.12
CA GLN A 90 36.34 -23.61 -15.07
C GLN A 90 36.13 -22.10 -14.99
N VAL A 91 35.87 -21.44 -16.12
CA VAL A 91 35.48 -20.02 -16.12
C VAL A 91 34.01 -19.91 -15.77
N ARG A 92 33.71 -19.28 -14.64
CA ARG A 92 32.36 -18.94 -14.18
C ARG A 92 32.12 -17.45 -14.35
N ARG A 93 30.90 -17.10 -14.75
CA ARG A 93 30.42 -15.72 -14.69
C ARG A 93 29.80 -15.50 -13.33
N LEU A 94 30.23 -14.44 -12.66
CA LEU A 94 29.74 -14.06 -11.34
C LEU A 94 29.13 -12.68 -11.43
N GLN A 95 28.00 -12.50 -10.77
CA GLN A 95 27.38 -11.22 -10.54
C GLN A 95 27.78 -10.72 -9.16
N VAL A 96 28.22 -9.47 -9.09
CA VAL A 96 28.68 -8.82 -7.86
C VAL A 96 27.81 -7.63 -7.57
N ASP A 97 27.36 -7.53 -6.32
CA ASP A 97 26.64 -6.39 -5.80
C ASP A 97 27.30 -5.80 -4.57
N LEU A 98 27.14 -4.49 -4.39
CA LEU A 98 27.62 -3.79 -3.20
C LEU A 98 26.52 -2.90 -2.65
N HIS A 99 26.30 -3.00 -1.34
CA HIS A 99 25.40 -2.13 -0.60
C HIS A 99 25.94 -1.82 0.80
N ARG A 100 25.48 -0.71 1.38
CA ARG A 100 25.88 -0.21 2.69
C ARG A 100 24.69 -0.28 3.64
N GLN A 101 24.94 -0.73 4.86
CA GLN A 101 23.99 -0.70 5.96
C GLN A 101 24.74 -0.26 7.22
N GLY A 102 24.40 0.93 7.72
CA GLY A 102 25.14 1.58 8.80
C GLY A 102 26.64 1.67 8.50
N GLU A 103 27.46 1.22 9.44
CA GLU A 103 28.93 1.23 9.38
C GLU A 103 29.53 0.02 8.65
N ARG A 104 28.74 -0.73 7.87
CA ARG A 104 29.18 -1.92 7.14
C ARG A 104 28.86 -1.84 5.67
N VAL A 105 29.71 -2.46 4.88
CA VAL A 105 29.49 -2.65 3.44
C VAL A 105 29.48 -4.13 3.12
N PHE A 106 28.47 -4.53 2.36
CA PHE A 106 28.22 -5.91 1.98
C PHE A 106 28.56 -6.10 0.52
N VAL A 107 29.29 -7.17 0.21
CA VAL A 107 29.57 -7.61 -1.16
C VAL A 107 28.89 -8.95 -1.39
N GLU A 108 27.84 -8.96 -2.21
CA GLU A 108 27.10 -10.17 -2.57
C GLU A 108 27.63 -10.71 -3.91
N ILE A 109 28.03 -11.97 -3.96
CA ILE A 109 28.63 -12.62 -5.14
C ILE A 109 27.79 -13.84 -5.49
N GLU A 110 27.22 -13.87 -6.69
CA GLU A 110 26.35 -14.95 -7.14
C GLU A 110 26.78 -15.51 -8.51
N PRO A 111 26.75 -16.83 -8.72
CA PRO A 111 26.97 -17.40 -10.05
C PRO A 111 25.84 -17.01 -11.02
N LEU A 112 26.21 -16.53 -12.20
CA LEU A 112 25.27 -16.39 -13.31
C LEU A 112 25.07 -17.76 -13.98
N HIS A 113 23.84 -18.24 -13.96
CA HIS A 113 23.47 -19.47 -14.63
C HIS A 113 23.27 -19.19 -16.12
N ALA A 114 23.70 -20.11 -16.99
CA ALA A 114 23.59 -19.96 -18.43
C ALA A 114 22.16 -20.32 -18.90
N SER A 115 21.15 -19.57 -18.46
CA SER A 115 19.76 -19.83 -18.85
C SER A 115 18.87 -18.59 -18.68
N SER A 116 19.11 -17.54 -19.47
CA SER A 116 18.04 -16.57 -19.72
C SER A 116 18.15 -15.99 -21.13
N ASN A 117 17.10 -16.23 -21.91
CA ASN A 117 16.94 -15.64 -23.23
C ASN A 117 16.45 -14.20 -23.03
N LYS A 118 17.33 -13.29 -22.58
CA LYS A 118 17.03 -11.94 -22.08
C LYS A 118 16.14 -11.08 -23.00
N ARG A 119 16.21 -11.29 -24.32
CA ARG A 119 15.35 -10.59 -25.29
C ARG A 119 13.88 -11.00 -25.21
N ARG A 120 13.57 -12.26 -24.87
CA ARG A 120 12.20 -12.72 -24.62
C ARG A 120 11.63 -12.15 -23.33
N LEU A 121 12.45 -12.01 -22.29
CA LEU A 121 12.04 -11.45 -20.99
C LEU A 121 11.60 -9.98 -21.14
N LEU A 122 12.40 -9.14 -21.80
CA LEU A 122 12.06 -7.73 -22.02
C LEU A 122 10.78 -7.55 -22.85
N ALA A 123 10.63 -8.29 -23.94
CA ALA A 123 9.42 -8.22 -24.77
C ALA A 123 8.17 -8.72 -24.01
N ALA A 124 8.31 -9.78 -23.21
CA ALA A 124 7.24 -10.29 -22.36
C ALA A 124 6.84 -9.28 -21.28
N VAL A 125 7.82 -8.66 -20.60
CA VAL A 125 7.58 -7.61 -19.59
C VAL A 125 6.91 -6.40 -20.22
N SER A 126 7.40 -5.87 -21.34
CA SER A 126 6.77 -4.71 -22.01
C SER A 126 5.34 -4.98 -22.50
N GLY A 127 5.10 -6.14 -23.10
CA GLY A 127 3.77 -6.52 -23.57
C GLY A 127 2.78 -6.70 -22.40
N TRP A 128 3.26 -7.21 -21.28
CA TRP A 128 2.47 -7.37 -20.07
C TRP A 128 2.22 -6.05 -19.32
N LEU A 129 3.21 -5.14 -19.24
CA LEU A 129 3.02 -3.80 -18.69
C LEU A 129 1.90 -3.04 -19.45
N ALA A 130 1.81 -3.23 -20.78
CA ALA A 130 0.71 -2.66 -21.56
C ALA A 130 -0.66 -3.27 -21.21
N GLN A 131 -0.72 -4.56 -20.87
CA GLN A 131 -1.95 -5.21 -20.39
C GLN A 131 -2.35 -4.73 -18.99
N LEU A 132 -1.39 -4.57 -18.08
CA LEU A 132 -1.62 -4.00 -16.75
C LEU A 132 -2.15 -2.56 -16.85
N ALA A 133 -1.58 -1.75 -17.74
CA ALA A 133 -2.01 -0.36 -17.96
C ALA A 133 -3.42 -0.25 -18.57
N ALA A 134 -3.90 -1.29 -19.24
CA ALA A 134 -5.24 -1.34 -19.85
C ALA A 134 -6.33 -1.87 -18.89
N ALA A 135 -5.96 -2.36 -17.70
CA ALA A 135 -6.92 -2.89 -16.74
C ALA A 135 -7.77 -1.76 -16.12
N ASP A 136 -9.08 -1.88 -16.24
CA ASP A 136 -10.09 -0.93 -15.77
C ASP A 136 -10.69 -1.29 -14.39
N HIS A 137 -10.40 -2.51 -13.91
CA HIS A 137 -10.84 -2.99 -12.60
C HIS A 137 -9.68 -3.56 -11.76
N PRO A 138 -9.59 -3.27 -10.46
CA PRO A 138 -8.52 -3.73 -9.58
C PRO A 138 -8.38 -5.26 -9.50
N ASP A 139 -9.50 -5.99 -9.49
CA ASP A 139 -9.45 -7.47 -9.47
C ASP A 139 -8.86 -8.01 -10.78
N ARG A 140 -9.19 -7.39 -11.92
CA ARG A 140 -8.59 -7.71 -13.23
C ARG A 140 -7.11 -7.36 -13.29
N LEU A 141 -6.70 -6.27 -12.64
CA LEU A 141 -5.29 -5.90 -12.54
C LEU A 141 -4.51 -6.96 -11.76
N LEU A 142 -5.02 -7.40 -10.60
CA LEU A 142 -4.36 -8.41 -9.77
C LEU A 142 -4.32 -9.78 -10.46
N GLU A 143 -5.39 -10.18 -11.17
CA GLU A 143 -5.41 -11.38 -12.00
C GLU A 143 -4.35 -11.31 -13.12
N THR A 144 -4.34 -10.23 -13.90
CA THR A 144 -3.36 -9.99 -14.97
C THR A 144 -1.93 -9.99 -14.42
N LEU A 145 -1.74 -9.48 -13.20
CA LEU A 145 -0.47 -9.50 -12.49
C LEU A 145 -0.02 -10.93 -12.21
N VAL A 146 -0.83 -11.72 -11.50
CA VAL A 146 -0.43 -13.08 -11.10
C VAL A 146 -0.24 -14.00 -12.31
N GLU A 147 -1.06 -13.87 -13.36
CA GLU A 147 -0.93 -14.63 -14.60
C GLU A 147 0.33 -14.25 -15.38
N GLY A 148 0.61 -12.94 -15.55
CA GLY A 148 1.79 -12.47 -16.26
C GLY A 148 3.07 -12.87 -15.55
N VAL A 149 3.13 -12.69 -14.22
CA VAL A 149 4.25 -13.16 -13.41
C VAL A 149 4.42 -14.66 -13.56
N GLN A 150 3.35 -15.46 -13.45
CA GLN A 150 3.45 -16.92 -13.59
C GLN A 150 3.99 -17.32 -14.96
N SER A 151 3.49 -16.69 -16.03
CA SER A 151 3.92 -16.92 -17.41
C SER A 151 5.41 -16.58 -17.63
N ILE A 152 5.86 -15.45 -17.08
CA ILE A 152 7.25 -14.98 -17.23
C ILE A 152 8.22 -15.85 -16.42
N THR A 153 7.82 -16.23 -15.21
CA THR A 153 8.72 -16.84 -14.22
C THR A 153 8.58 -18.36 -14.12
N GLY A 154 7.54 -18.97 -14.69
CA GLY A 154 7.30 -20.42 -14.72
C GLY A 154 6.99 -21.04 -13.36
N HIS A 155 6.39 -20.27 -12.44
CA HIS A 155 6.06 -20.73 -11.08
C HIS A 155 4.84 -21.63 -11.05
N ASP A 156 4.85 -22.61 -10.15
CA ASP A 156 3.67 -23.46 -9.93
C ASP A 156 2.54 -22.70 -9.23
N ARG A 157 2.86 -21.65 -8.45
CA ARG A 157 1.88 -20.73 -7.87
C ARG A 157 2.44 -19.32 -7.77
N VAL A 158 1.65 -18.33 -8.14
CA VAL A 158 1.88 -16.91 -7.86
C VAL A 158 0.64 -16.38 -7.16
N LEU A 159 0.82 -15.68 -6.04
CA LEU A 159 -0.31 -15.10 -5.32
C LEU A 159 -0.02 -13.68 -4.83
N VAL A 160 -1.08 -12.92 -4.63
CA VAL A 160 -1.05 -11.64 -3.94
C VAL A 160 -1.79 -11.80 -2.62
N ALA A 161 -1.14 -11.40 -1.54
CA ALA A 161 -1.70 -11.34 -0.20
C ALA A 161 -1.85 -9.86 0.23
N SER A 162 -3.02 -9.49 0.73
CA SER A 162 -3.25 -8.21 1.39
C SER A 162 -3.22 -8.39 2.91
N PHE A 163 -2.69 -7.41 3.64
CA PHE A 163 -2.70 -7.41 5.10
C PHE A 163 -3.69 -6.37 5.64
N ASP A 164 -4.42 -6.70 6.70
CA ASP A 164 -5.24 -5.75 7.45
C ASP A 164 -4.41 -4.97 8.51
N ALA A 165 -5.07 -4.05 9.22
CA ALA A 165 -4.42 -3.20 10.22
C ALA A 165 -3.84 -4.01 11.40
N GLU A 166 -4.46 -5.14 11.72
CA GLU A 166 -4.04 -6.07 12.75
C GLU A 166 -2.91 -7.02 12.28
N GLY A 167 -2.62 -7.02 10.97
CA GLY A 167 -1.56 -7.79 10.35
C GLY A 167 -1.96 -9.19 9.89
N HIS A 168 -3.25 -9.52 9.84
CA HIS A 168 -3.74 -10.74 9.22
C HIS A 168 -3.69 -10.64 7.70
N GLY A 169 -3.20 -11.69 7.05
CA GLY A 169 -3.11 -11.77 5.59
C GLY A 169 -4.34 -12.43 4.99
N ALA A 170 -4.70 -12.06 3.75
CA ALA A 170 -5.67 -12.78 2.93
C ALA A 170 -5.18 -12.89 1.49
N VAL A 171 -5.37 -14.05 0.86
CA VAL A 171 -5.06 -14.23 -0.58
C VAL A 171 -6.15 -13.56 -1.40
N VAL A 172 -5.79 -12.50 -2.12
CA VAL A 172 -6.70 -11.66 -2.91
C VAL A 172 -6.57 -11.88 -4.42
N ALA A 173 -5.49 -12.53 -4.87
CA ALA A 173 -5.34 -13.04 -6.22
C ALA A 173 -4.39 -14.22 -6.23
N GLU A 174 -4.61 -15.16 -7.16
CA GLU A 174 -3.77 -16.33 -7.32
C GLU A 174 -3.78 -16.80 -8.79
N SER A 175 -2.61 -17.21 -9.26
CA SER A 175 -2.44 -17.99 -10.48
C SER A 175 -1.69 -19.26 -10.12
N VAL A 176 -2.27 -20.42 -10.43
CA VAL A 176 -1.79 -21.71 -9.94
C VAL A 176 -1.80 -22.75 -11.06
N ALA A 177 -0.75 -23.57 -11.12
CA ALA A 177 -0.66 -24.67 -12.07
C ALA A 177 -1.73 -25.73 -11.76
N ALA A 178 -2.24 -26.40 -12.79
CA ALA A 178 -3.40 -27.30 -12.70
C ALA A 178 -3.32 -28.44 -11.66
N LYS A 179 -2.12 -28.77 -11.16
CA LYS A 179 -1.88 -29.85 -10.18
C LYS A 179 -1.66 -29.36 -8.75
N VAL A 180 -1.69 -28.06 -8.52
CA VAL A 180 -1.44 -27.46 -7.20
C VAL A 180 -2.78 -26.95 -6.62
N PRO A 181 -3.11 -27.26 -5.34
CA PRO A 181 -4.34 -26.76 -4.72
C PRO A 181 -4.37 -25.23 -4.67
N SER A 182 -5.54 -24.64 -4.93
CA SER A 182 -5.72 -23.18 -4.81
C SER A 182 -5.75 -22.74 -3.34
N LEU A 183 -5.13 -21.59 -3.06
CA LEU A 183 -5.22 -20.87 -1.78
C LEU A 183 -6.08 -19.61 -1.87
N MET A 184 -6.77 -19.37 -2.99
CA MET A 184 -7.59 -18.18 -3.20
C MET A 184 -8.62 -18.02 -2.07
N GLY A 185 -8.67 -16.82 -1.48
CA GLY A 185 -9.56 -16.50 -0.36
C GLY A 185 -9.14 -17.05 1.01
N MET A 186 -8.04 -17.80 1.11
CA MET A 186 -7.52 -18.25 2.41
C MET A 186 -6.94 -17.07 3.21
N ARG A 187 -7.02 -17.17 4.54
CA ARG A 187 -6.49 -16.18 5.47
C ARG A 187 -5.31 -16.73 6.27
N PHE A 188 -4.33 -15.86 6.51
CA PHE A 188 -3.17 -16.13 7.34
C PHE A 188 -3.24 -15.30 8.62
N PRO A 189 -3.02 -15.90 9.80
CA PRO A 189 -2.98 -15.14 11.04
C PRO A 189 -1.75 -14.22 11.09
N ALA A 190 -1.85 -13.10 11.81
CA ALA A 190 -0.73 -12.18 12.01
C ALA A 190 0.52 -12.84 12.64
N SER A 191 0.35 -13.98 13.33
CA SER A 191 1.46 -14.79 13.85
C SER A 191 2.35 -15.39 12.77
N ASP A 192 1.83 -15.60 11.56
CA ASP A 192 2.61 -16.16 10.43
C ASP A 192 3.54 -15.11 9.83
N PHE A 193 3.20 -13.82 9.99
CA PHE A 193 3.99 -12.67 9.56
C PHE A 193 4.24 -11.70 10.74
N PRO A 194 5.12 -12.08 11.69
CA PRO A 194 5.40 -11.26 12.86
C PRO A 194 5.82 -9.83 12.48
N PRO A 195 5.58 -8.82 13.34
CA PRO A 195 5.92 -7.42 13.06
C PRO A 195 7.35 -7.21 12.55
N GLN A 196 8.32 -7.92 13.12
CA GLN A 196 9.73 -7.83 12.72
C GLN A 196 9.96 -8.28 11.27
N MET A 197 9.23 -9.31 10.82
CA MET A 197 9.31 -9.76 9.43
C MET A 197 8.70 -8.73 8.48
N ARG A 198 7.61 -8.09 8.88
CA ARG A 198 6.97 -7.01 8.11
C ARG A 198 7.89 -5.78 8.01
N GLU A 199 8.57 -5.40 9.09
CA GLU A 199 9.58 -4.33 9.08
C GLU A 199 10.76 -4.64 8.13
N ILE A 200 11.19 -5.91 8.04
CA ILE A 200 12.21 -6.31 7.06
C ILE A 200 11.67 -6.12 5.63
N PHE A 201 10.42 -6.48 5.37
CA PHE A 201 9.80 -6.28 4.06
C PHE A 201 9.64 -4.80 3.69
N GLU A 202 9.41 -3.92 4.67
CA GLU A 202 9.40 -2.46 4.46
C GLU A 202 10.79 -1.92 4.07
N ARG A 203 11.86 -2.48 4.64
CA ARG A 203 13.25 -2.05 4.36
C ARG A 203 13.86 -2.71 3.13
N GLN A 204 13.52 -3.97 2.90
CA GLN A 204 13.97 -4.78 1.79
C GLN A 204 12.77 -5.47 1.17
N ALA A 205 12.27 -4.83 0.10
CA ALA A 205 11.07 -5.27 -0.58
C ALA A 205 11.18 -6.68 -1.18
N VAL A 206 12.40 -7.21 -1.42
CA VAL A 206 12.57 -8.55 -2.01
C VAL A 206 13.32 -9.53 -1.13
N CYS A 207 12.66 -10.66 -0.88
CA CYS A 207 13.23 -11.85 -0.26
C CYS A 207 13.20 -13.01 -1.27
N SER A 208 14.35 -13.61 -1.57
CA SER A 208 14.43 -14.77 -2.47
C SER A 208 15.04 -15.96 -1.75
N VAL A 209 14.38 -17.11 -1.89
CA VAL A 209 14.81 -18.41 -1.41
C VAL A 209 14.77 -19.36 -2.60
N PRO A 210 15.90 -19.63 -3.27
CA PRO A 210 15.94 -20.56 -4.40
C PRO A 210 15.84 -22.02 -3.96
N ASP A 211 16.15 -22.31 -2.69
CA ASP A 211 16.07 -23.66 -2.14
C ASP A 211 15.87 -23.63 -0.61
N VAL A 212 14.69 -24.06 -0.16
CA VAL A 212 14.31 -24.14 1.28
C VAL A 212 15.13 -25.18 2.04
N GLU A 213 15.55 -26.28 1.40
CA GLU A 213 16.31 -27.35 2.04
C GLU A 213 17.82 -27.10 2.01
N ALA A 214 18.28 -26.11 1.25
CA ALA A 214 19.69 -25.80 1.19
C ALA A 214 20.23 -25.41 2.59
N ALA A 215 21.39 -26.00 2.91
CA ALA A 215 22.10 -25.69 4.14
C ALA A 215 22.53 -24.22 4.13
N SER A 216 22.31 -23.54 5.25
CA SER A 216 22.77 -22.17 5.43
C SER A 216 24.28 -22.14 5.65
N VAL A 217 24.95 -21.17 5.05
CA VAL A 217 26.41 -21.00 5.10
C VAL A 217 26.75 -19.90 6.11
N PRO A 218 27.65 -20.16 7.06
CA PRO A 218 28.03 -19.16 8.03
C PRO A 218 29.05 -18.15 7.51
N LEU A 219 29.14 -17.02 8.20
CA LEU A 219 30.25 -16.08 8.09
C LEU A 219 31.40 -16.45 9.03
N ARG A 220 32.63 -16.19 8.58
CA ARG A 220 33.88 -16.30 9.34
C ARG A 220 34.60 -14.95 9.40
N PRO A 221 35.02 -14.51 10.60
CA PRO A 221 34.61 -15.02 11.92
C PRO A 221 33.09 -14.89 12.14
N ARG A 222 32.54 -15.65 13.10
CA ARG A 222 31.08 -15.72 13.37
C ARG A 222 30.46 -14.41 13.84
N ARG A 223 31.25 -13.61 14.54
CA ARG A 223 30.88 -12.30 15.08
C ARG A 223 31.70 -11.24 14.37
N ASP A 224 31.13 -10.06 14.23
CA ASP A 224 31.82 -8.89 13.71
C ASP A 224 33.04 -8.59 14.59
N PRO A 225 34.27 -8.60 14.04
CA PRO A 225 35.49 -8.35 14.80
C PRO A 225 35.53 -6.99 15.53
N LEU A 226 34.82 -5.98 15.02
CA LEU A 226 34.85 -4.63 15.57
C LEU A 226 33.84 -4.42 16.69
N THR A 227 32.70 -5.10 16.65
CA THR A 227 31.63 -4.93 17.65
C THR A 227 31.50 -6.12 18.60
N GLY A 228 32.03 -7.29 18.24
CA GLY A 228 31.79 -8.55 18.93
C GLY A 228 30.34 -9.05 18.83
N ALA A 229 29.47 -8.33 18.12
CA ALA A 229 28.09 -8.69 17.93
C ALA A 229 27.91 -9.53 16.64
N PRO A 230 26.86 -10.35 16.56
CA PRO A 230 26.43 -10.93 15.31
C PRO A 230 26.04 -9.84 14.28
N VAL A 231 26.36 -10.02 13.00
CA VAL A 231 26.08 -9.01 11.97
C VAL A 231 24.61 -9.04 11.54
N ASP A 232 24.00 -7.86 11.42
CA ASP A 232 22.68 -7.73 10.81
C ASP A 232 22.78 -7.94 9.30
N LEU A 233 21.99 -8.86 8.77
CA LEU A 233 21.92 -9.19 7.33
C LEU A 233 20.59 -8.78 6.72
N SER A 234 19.80 -7.96 7.41
CA SER A 234 18.45 -7.58 7.00
C SER A 234 18.35 -6.84 5.67
N SER A 235 19.47 -6.32 5.13
CA SER A 235 19.55 -5.71 3.79
C SER A 235 20.16 -6.61 2.69
N ALA A 236 20.63 -7.81 3.05
CA ALA A 236 21.30 -8.74 2.14
C ALA A 236 20.29 -9.67 1.45
N LEU A 237 20.38 -9.81 0.13
CA LEU A 237 19.54 -10.73 -0.65
C LEU A 237 19.88 -12.20 -0.33
N LEU A 238 21.15 -12.47 -0.01
CA LEU A 238 21.64 -13.78 0.37
C LEU A 238 21.34 -14.17 1.83
N ARG A 239 20.60 -13.36 2.61
CA ARG A 239 20.29 -13.69 4.02
C ARG A 239 19.64 -15.08 4.14
N GLY A 240 20.13 -15.87 5.11
CA GLY A 240 19.61 -17.21 5.37
C GLY A 240 18.18 -17.23 5.92
N LEU A 241 17.56 -18.42 5.87
CA LEU A 241 16.25 -18.70 6.47
C LEU A 241 16.34 -19.19 7.91
N SER A 242 15.52 -18.62 8.80
CA SER A 242 15.33 -19.16 10.16
C SER A 242 14.76 -20.57 10.17
N SER A 243 15.04 -21.29 11.26
CA SER A 243 14.47 -22.61 11.52
C SER A 243 12.94 -22.60 11.45
N ALA A 244 12.30 -21.56 12.00
CA ALA A 244 10.85 -21.33 11.91
C ALA A 244 10.37 -21.09 10.47
N GLN A 245 11.03 -20.20 9.70
CA GLN A 245 10.67 -19.95 8.30
C GLN A 245 10.83 -21.19 7.43
N ARG A 246 11.93 -21.94 7.61
CA ARG A 246 12.16 -23.19 6.88
C ARG A 246 11.09 -24.23 7.22
N HIS A 247 10.72 -24.36 8.49
CA HIS A 247 9.64 -25.26 8.91
C HIS A 247 8.30 -24.85 8.28
N TYR A 248 7.97 -23.56 8.27
CA TYR A 248 6.75 -23.03 7.67
C TYR A 248 6.68 -23.32 6.16
N LEU A 249 7.75 -23.01 5.42
CA LEU A 249 7.82 -23.26 3.97
C LEU A 249 7.74 -24.77 3.63
N ARG A 250 8.34 -25.62 4.47
CA ARG A 250 8.19 -27.09 4.36
C ARG A 250 6.75 -27.54 4.61
N ALA A 251 6.08 -27.00 5.61
CA ALA A 251 4.68 -27.31 5.91
C ALA A 251 3.75 -26.92 4.74
N MET A 252 4.08 -25.82 4.05
CA MET A 252 3.40 -25.42 2.81
C MET A 252 3.85 -26.19 1.56
N GLN A 253 4.79 -27.13 1.68
CA GLN A 253 5.34 -27.93 0.58
C GLN A 253 5.98 -27.09 -0.54
N VAL A 254 6.57 -25.95 -0.17
CA VAL A 254 7.23 -25.02 -1.09
C VAL A 254 8.71 -25.34 -1.16
N ARG A 255 9.28 -25.45 -2.38
CA ARG A 255 10.72 -25.66 -2.56
C ARG A 255 11.51 -24.36 -2.71
N ALA A 256 10.91 -23.36 -3.34
CA ALA A 256 11.49 -22.04 -3.50
C ALA A 256 10.42 -20.96 -3.43
N VAL A 257 10.79 -19.81 -2.89
CA VAL A 257 9.90 -18.67 -2.74
C VAL A 257 10.62 -17.40 -3.15
N LEU A 258 9.94 -16.53 -3.89
CA LEU A 258 10.31 -15.12 -4.03
C LEU A 258 9.15 -14.32 -3.48
N THR A 259 9.43 -13.50 -2.49
CA THR A 259 8.47 -12.58 -1.93
C THR A 259 8.87 -11.18 -2.31
N VAL A 260 7.90 -10.43 -2.81
CA VAL A 260 8.02 -9.02 -3.07
C VAL A 260 6.98 -8.26 -2.25
N ALA A 261 7.43 -7.35 -1.41
CA ALA A 261 6.58 -6.42 -0.71
C ALA A 261 6.23 -5.27 -1.65
N MET A 262 4.94 -4.95 -1.72
CA MET A 262 4.37 -3.81 -2.41
C MET A 262 3.85 -2.86 -1.34
N GLN A 263 4.23 -1.58 -1.42
CA GLN A 263 3.82 -0.58 -0.45
C GLN A 263 2.78 0.35 -1.09
N GLY A 264 1.65 0.55 -0.42
CA GLY A 264 0.63 1.53 -0.79
C GLY A 264 0.21 2.37 0.40
N ASP A 265 -0.48 3.49 0.15
CA ASP A 265 -0.90 4.47 1.18
C ASP A 265 -1.80 3.89 2.29
N ALA A 266 -2.36 2.68 2.10
CA ALA A 266 -3.22 2.01 3.07
C ALA A 266 -2.63 0.75 3.72
N GLY A 267 -1.34 0.47 3.52
CA GLY A 267 -0.65 -0.63 4.19
C GLY A 267 0.22 -1.51 3.28
N LEU A 268 0.80 -2.55 3.88
CA LEU A 268 1.69 -3.51 3.23
C LEU A 268 0.88 -4.50 2.40
N TRP A 269 1.19 -4.63 1.11
CA TRP A 269 0.71 -5.68 0.23
C TRP A 269 1.87 -6.61 -0.08
N GLY A 270 1.66 -7.92 -0.21
CA GLY A 270 2.71 -8.90 -0.50
C GLY A 270 2.41 -9.66 -1.78
N LEU A 271 3.30 -9.60 -2.77
CA LEU A 271 3.33 -10.53 -3.90
C LEU A 271 4.21 -11.72 -3.50
N LEU A 272 3.64 -12.92 -3.46
CA LEU A 272 4.36 -14.16 -3.11
C LEU A 272 4.36 -15.10 -4.30
N LEU A 273 5.56 -15.43 -4.79
CA LEU A 273 5.80 -16.36 -5.88
C LEU A 273 6.34 -17.67 -5.29
N PHE A 274 5.69 -18.77 -5.59
CA PHE A 274 5.99 -20.11 -5.06
C PHE A 274 6.34 -21.07 -6.19
N ARG A 275 7.51 -21.70 -6.10
CA ARG A 275 8.01 -22.69 -7.06
C ARG A 275 7.94 -24.06 -6.39
N GLY A 276 7.33 -25.04 -7.06
CA GLY A 276 7.40 -26.44 -6.67
C GLY A 276 8.72 -27.07 -7.11
N GLU A 277 8.83 -28.37 -6.84
CA GLU A 277 9.99 -29.19 -7.20
C GLU A 277 10.09 -29.34 -8.73
N GLN A 278 11.18 -28.89 -9.32
CA GLN A 278 11.57 -29.28 -10.68
C GLN A 278 12.42 -30.54 -10.62
N ARG A 279 11.91 -31.63 -11.18
CA ARG A 279 12.64 -32.88 -11.37
C ARG A 279 13.41 -32.80 -12.67
N GLU A 280 14.72 -32.66 -12.57
CA GLU A 280 15.60 -32.71 -13.74
C GLU A 280 16.15 -34.12 -13.92
N THR A 281 15.94 -34.70 -15.11
CA THR A 281 16.56 -35.97 -15.47
C THR A 281 17.84 -35.68 -16.27
N HIS A 282 18.99 -35.84 -15.63
CA HIS A 282 20.28 -35.72 -16.30
C HIS A 282 20.64 -37.06 -16.92
N ALA A 283 20.78 -37.10 -18.25
CA ALA A 283 21.23 -38.28 -18.98
C ALA A 283 22.75 -38.20 -19.16
N TRP A 284 23.47 -39.08 -18.47
CA TRP A 284 24.91 -39.20 -18.52
C TRP A 284 25.31 -40.34 -19.47
N ALA A 285 26.37 -40.13 -20.26
CA ALA A 285 27.06 -41.22 -20.95
C ALA A 285 27.99 -41.91 -19.94
N GLY A 286 27.48 -42.96 -19.29
CA GLY A 286 28.13 -43.63 -18.18
C GLY A 286 27.93 -42.93 -16.82
N MET A 287 28.10 -43.68 -15.73
CA MET A 287 27.88 -43.19 -14.36
C MET A 287 28.94 -42.15 -13.94
N PRO A 288 28.55 -40.96 -13.46
CA PRO A 288 29.49 -39.91 -13.04
C PRO A 288 30.31 -40.32 -11.81
N ARG A 289 31.51 -39.74 -11.67
CA ARG A 289 32.50 -40.08 -10.64
C ARG A 289 31.95 -39.95 -9.20
N SER A 290 31.07 -38.97 -8.96
CA SER A 290 30.37 -38.74 -7.68
C SER A 290 29.46 -39.90 -7.27
N GLY A 291 28.84 -40.60 -8.22
CA GLY A 291 28.06 -41.82 -7.97
C GLY A 291 28.94 -43.06 -7.74
N ARG A 292 30.17 -43.07 -8.26
CA ARG A 292 31.14 -44.16 -8.08
C ARG A 292 31.76 -44.19 -6.70
N GLU A 293 31.93 -43.03 -6.05
CA GLU A 293 32.49 -42.91 -4.70
C GLU A 293 31.54 -43.40 -3.59
N ALA A 294 30.24 -43.51 -3.89
CA ALA A 294 29.23 -44.05 -2.98
C ALA A 294 29.15 -45.60 -2.99
N MET A 295 29.78 -46.27 -3.96
CA MET A 295 29.87 -47.73 -4.04
C MET A 295 31.29 -48.20 -3.67
N ALA A 296 31.38 -49.20 -2.78
CA ALA A 296 32.64 -49.82 -2.35
C ALA A 296 33.51 -50.31 -3.54
N PRO A 297 34.85 -50.48 -3.37
CA PRO A 297 35.76 -50.51 -4.50
C PRO A 297 35.68 -51.85 -5.25
N ALA A 298 35.18 -51.82 -6.48
CA ALA A 298 35.27 -52.97 -7.38
C ALA A 298 35.69 -52.51 -8.78
N THR A 299 36.86 -53.02 -9.21
CA THR A 299 37.38 -53.28 -10.57
C THR A 299 37.07 -52.27 -11.70
N GLN A 300 38.12 -51.89 -12.44
CA GLN A 300 38.01 -51.06 -13.65
C GLN A 300 36.99 -51.62 -14.66
N PRO A 301 36.04 -50.81 -15.15
CA PRO A 301 35.04 -51.27 -16.11
C PRO A 301 35.60 -51.34 -17.53
N LEU A 302 35.08 -52.28 -18.32
CA LEU A 302 35.32 -52.41 -19.77
C LEU A 302 34.74 -51.20 -20.52
N LEU A 303 35.38 -50.81 -21.63
CA LEU A 303 35.05 -49.62 -22.45
C LEU A 303 33.57 -49.52 -22.86
N GLY A 304 32.84 -50.65 -22.93
CA GLY A 304 31.41 -50.70 -23.24
C GLY A 304 30.47 -50.21 -22.13
N GLN A 305 30.87 -50.27 -20.86
CA GLN A 305 30.08 -49.78 -19.71
C GLN A 305 30.20 -48.26 -19.50
N LEU A 306 31.09 -47.59 -20.24
CA LEU A 306 31.23 -46.13 -20.25
C LEU A 306 30.13 -45.44 -21.06
N PHE A 307 29.34 -46.19 -21.84
CA PHE A 307 28.31 -45.65 -22.73
C PHE A 307 26.89 -46.10 -22.39
N GLU A 308 26.69 -46.79 -21.26
CA GLU A 308 25.34 -47.02 -20.74
C GLU A 308 24.72 -45.69 -20.32
N GLN A 309 23.54 -45.40 -20.87
CA GLN A 309 22.84 -44.15 -20.63
C GLN A 309 22.30 -44.15 -19.19
N TRP A 310 23.03 -43.51 -18.29
CA TRP A 310 22.66 -43.43 -16.88
C TRP A 310 21.81 -42.18 -16.65
N ARG A 311 20.67 -42.34 -15.97
CA ARG A 311 19.75 -41.24 -15.69
C ARG A 311 19.80 -40.89 -14.22
N GLU A 312 20.26 -39.69 -13.91
CA GLU A 312 20.15 -39.10 -12.58
C GLU A 312 18.84 -38.33 -12.50
N GLU A 313 17.99 -38.67 -11.56
CA GLU A 313 16.83 -37.85 -11.25
C GLU A 313 17.20 -36.90 -10.10
N VAL A 314 17.46 -35.63 -10.43
CA VAL A 314 17.71 -34.59 -9.44
C VAL A 314 16.37 -34.20 -8.86
N ARG A 315 16.10 -34.70 -7.64
CA ARG A 315 14.91 -34.40 -6.86
C ARG A 315 15.21 -33.33 -5.81
N GLY A 316 14.16 -32.62 -5.40
CA GLY A 316 14.21 -31.55 -4.43
C GLY A 316 15.11 -30.43 -4.90
N ARG A 317 14.83 -29.79 -6.03
CA ARG A 317 15.42 -28.50 -6.42
C ARG A 317 14.37 -27.72 -7.21
N SER A 318 14.55 -26.40 -7.31
CA SER A 318 13.84 -25.56 -8.27
C SER A 318 14.87 -24.78 -9.09
N ALA A 319 14.50 -24.23 -10.25
CA ALA A 319 15.40 -23.33 -10.97
C ALA A 319 15.82 -22.16 -10.05
N PRO A 320 17.12 -21.83 -9.95
CA PRO A 320 17.56 -20.68 -9.18
C PRO A 320 17.03 -19.40 -9.82
N TRP A 321 16.61 -18.44 -9.00
CA TRP A 321 16.24 -17.12 -9.47
C TRP A 321 17.47 -16.38 -10.00
N GLU A 322 17.39 -15.85 -11.22
CA GLU A 322 18.40 -14.91 -11.67
C GLU A 322 18.19 -13.55 -10.98
N ARG A 323 19.28 -12.83 -10.72
CA ARG A 323 19.17 -11.52 -10.07
C ARG A 323 18.39 -10.51 -10.90
N ILE A 324 18.42 -10.61 -12.24
CA ILE A 324 17.60 -9.77 -13.11
C ILE A 324 16.10 -10.02 -12.89
N GLU A 325 15.70 -11.26 -12.61
CA GLU A 325 14.31 -11.61 -12.29
C GLU A 325 13.92 -11.03 -10.93
N ARG A 326 14.83 -11.03 -9.96
CA ARG A 326 14.60 -10.42 -8.64
C ARG A 326 14.50 -8.89 -8.70
N LEU A 327 15.40 -8.23 -9.43
CA LEU A 327 15.38 -6.78 -9.61
C LEU A 327 14.18 -6.35 -10.46
N ALA A 328 13.85 -7.08 -11.53
CA ALA A 328 12.64 -6.82 -12.30
C ALA A 328 11.37 -7.00 -11.46
N ALA A 329 11.36 -7.98 -10.54
CA ALA A 329 10.28 -8.13 -9.59
C ALA A 329 10.21 -6.98 -8.57
N MET A 330 11.36 -6.37 -8.19
CA MET A 330 11.40 -5.14 -7.37
C MET A 330 10.80 -3.95 -8.12
N ASP A 331 11.32 -3.63 -9.30
CA ASP A 331 10.88 -2.50 -10.12
C ASP A 331 9.37 -2.63 -10.41
N LEU A 332 8.95 -3.84 -10.77
CA LEU A 332 7.55 -4.14 -10.99
C LEU A 332 6.71 -3.98 -9.73
N ALA A 333 7.17 -4.42 -8.57
CA ALA A 333 6.41 -4.26 -7.32
C ALA A 333 6.34 -2.81 -6.83
N GLU A 334 7.34 -2.00 -7.13
CA GLU A 334 7.31 -0.55 -6.90
C GLU A 334 6.26 0.09 -7.83
N ASP A 335 6.30 -0.21 -9.13
CA ASP A 335 5.32 0.25 -10.12
C ASP A 335 3.90 -0.22 -9.77
N LEU A 336 3.73 -1.48 -9.35
CA LEU A 336 2.45 -2.04 -8.93
C LEU A 336 1.97 -1.48 -7.59
N GLY A 337 2.87 -1.15 -6.67
CA GLY A 337 2.56 -0.48 -5.42
C GLY A 337 1.95 0.90 -5.69
N VAL A 338 2.56 1.66 -6.60
CA VAL A 338 2.03 2.96 -7.07
C VAL A 338 0.67 2.78 -7.76
N MET A 339 0.52 1.77 -8.63
CA MET A 339 -0.75 1.50 -9.30
C MET A 339 -1.85 1.06 -8.33
N ALA A 340 -1.54 0.19 -7.36
CA ALA A 340 -2.47 -0.27 -6.34
C ALA A 340 -2.92 0.88 -5.42
N ALA A 341 -2.00 1.77 -5.03
CA ALA A 341 -2.33 2.98 -4.27
C ALA A 341 -3.23 3.94 -5.07
N ALA A 342 -2.90 4.19 -6.35
CA ALA A 342 -3.71 5.02 -7.23
C ALA A 342 -5.13 4.45 -7.42
N GLN A 343 -5.27 3.13 -7.53
CA GLN A 343 -6.58 2.47 -7.63
C GLN A 343 -7.35 2.47 -6.30
N GLN A 344 -6.66 2.37 -5.16
CA GLN A 344 -7.30 2.49 -3.85
C GLN A 344 -7.87 3.89 -3.62
N ILE A 345 -7.13 4.92 -4.04
CA ILE A 345 -7.63 6.30 -4.12
C ILE A 345 -8.88 6.36 -5.00
N HIS A 346 -8.89 5.69 -6.16
CA HIS A 346 -10.04 5.66 -7.05
C HIS A 346 -11.27 4.98 -6.41
N ARG A 347 -11.09 3.85 -5.70
CA ARG A 347 -12.15 3.16 -4.93
C ARG A 347 -12.73 4.07 -3.84
N LEU A 348 -11.87 4.70 -3.04
CA LEU A 348 -12.28 5.62 -1.98
C LEU A 348 -13.07 6.82 -2.54
N TYR A 349 -12.64 7.38 -3.67
CA TYR A 349 -13.38 8.45 -4.34
C TYR A 349 -14.74 7.99 -4.88
N ALA A 350 -14.83 6.77 -5.41
CA ALA A 350 -16.10 6.21 -5.88
C ALA A 350 -17.07 5.96 -4.71
N ASP A 351 -16.58 5.44 -3.58
CA ASP A 351 -17.37 5.22 -2.37
C ASP A 351 -17.86 6.54 -1.78
N LEU A 352 -16.95 7.51 -1.64
CA LEU A 352 -17.28 8.85 -1.16
C LEU A 352 -18.31 9.54 -2.06
N ARG A 353 -18.21 9.34 -3.38
CA ARG A 353 -19.19 9.87 -4.33
C ARG A 353 -20.56 9.23 -4.15
N ARG A 354 -20.63 7.91 -3.99
CA ARG A 354 -21.88 7.17 -3.70
C ARG A 354 -22.52 7.65 -2.41
N GLU A 355 -21.75 7.80 -1.33
CA GLU A 355 -22.25 8.31 -0.06
C GLU A 355 -22.75 9.76 -0.18
N ARG A 356 -22.03 10.63 -0.89
CA ARG A 356 -22.49 12.00 -1.15
C ARG A 356 -23.77 12.06 -1.96
N GLU A 357 -23.92 11.22 -2.98
CA GLU A 357 -25.14 11.15 -3.80
C GLU A 357 -26.32 10.64 -2.96
N ALA A 358 -26.12 9.60 -2.16
CA ALA A 358 -27.14 9.07 -1.24
C ALA A 358 -27.55 10.11 -0.19
N LEU A 359 -26.59 10.84 0.39
CA LEU A 359 -26.85 11.92 1.34
C LEU A 359 -27.61 13.07 0.69
N ALA A 360 -27.24 13.47 -0.53
CA ALA A 360 -27.94 14.50 -1.28
C ALA A 360 -29.39 14.08 -1.60
N GLU A 361 -29.62 12.82 -1.93
CA GLU A 361 -30.97 12.29 -2.13
C GLU A 361 -31.79 12.26 -0.84
N ALA A 362 -31.19 11.80 0.26
CA ALA A 362 -31.81 11.81 1.58
C ALA A 362 -32.20 13.24 2.01
N ASN A 363 -31.30 14.21 1.82
CA ASN A 363 -31.58 15.62 2.10
C ASN A 363 -32.71 16.17 1.24
N ARG A 364 -32.72 15.93 -0.08
CA ARG A 364 -33.84 16.32 -0.96
C ARG A 364 -35.16 15.67 -0.55
N ARG A 365 -35.12 14.46 -0.01
CA ARG A 365 -36.31 13.78 0.53
C ARG A 365 -36.79 14.45 1.81
N LEU A 366 -35.88 14.77 2.72
CA LEU A 366 -36.19 15.48 3.97
C LEU A 366 -36.75 16.88 3.69
N GLU A 367 -36.16 17.65 2.78
CA GLU A 367 -36.67 18.96 2.36
C GLU A 367 -38.09 18.87 1.80
N ARG A 368 -38.35 17.86 0.97
CA ARG A 368 -39.72 17.61 0.45
C ARG A 368 -40.69 17.28 1.59
N LEU A 369 -40.32 16.41 2.52
CA LEU A 369 -41.19 16.06 3.65
C LEU A 369 -41.38 17.23 4.63
N ALA A 370 -40.37 18.09 4.77
CA ALA A 370 -40.43 19.29 5.61
C ALA A 370 -41.42 20.33 5.08
N HIS A 371 -41.69 20.34 3.76
CA HIS A 371 -42.57 21.32 3.13
C HIS A 371 -43.88 20.77 2.56
N TYR A 372 -43.91 19.48 2.19
CA TYR A 372 -45.01 18.87 1.43
C TYR A 372 -45.51 17.61 2.12
N ASP A 373 -46.81 17.36 1.99
CA ASP A 373 -47.44 16.12 2.37
C ASP A 373 -47.16 15.02 1.33
N PRO A 374 -46.65 13.84 1.74
CA PRO A 374 -46.19 12.82 0.79
C PRO A 374 -47.30 12.12 0.01
N LEU A 375 -48.55 12.13 0.50
CA LEU A 375 -49.68 11.48 -0.18
C LEU A 375 -50.31 12.40 -1.22
N THR A 376 -50.44 13.68 -0.88
CA THR A 376 -51.20 14.66 -1.67
C THR A 376 -50.33 15.60 -2.50
N GLN A 377 -49.01 15.60 -2.29
CA GLN A 377 -48.04 16.53 -2.88
C GLN A 377 -48.36 18.02 -2.63
N SER A 378 -49.27 18.30 -1.70
CA SER A 378 -49.67 19.63 -1.28
C SER A 378 -48.73 20.13 -0.18
N TRP A 379 -48.74 21.43 0.13
CA TRP A 379 -47.99 21.92 1.30
C TRP A 379 -48.48 21.24 2.58
N ASN A 380 -47.54 20.86 3.44
CA ASN A 380 -47.89 20.32 4.74
C ASN A 380 -48.42 21.42 5.66
N ARG A 381 -49.09 21.01 6.75
CA ARG A 381 -49.73 21.94 7.69
C ARG A 381 -48.77 23.01 8.22
N TYR A 382 -47.54 22.63 8.57
CA TYR A 382 -46.52 23.56 9.08
C TYR A 382 -46.16 24.66 8.06
N SER A 383 -46.00 24.30 6.79
CA SER A 383 -45.69 25.27 5.72
C SER A 383 -46.87 26.19 5.42
N ILE A 384 -48.09 25.67 5.48
CA ILE A 384 -49.32 26.47 5.36
C ILE A 384 -49.44 27.47 6.52
N GLU A 385 -49.28 27.00 7.76
CA GLU A 385 -49.34 27.86 8.96
C GLU A 385 -48.29 28.97 8.91
N ARG A 386 -47.04 28.65 8.55
CA ARG A 386 -45.96 29.65 8.43
C ARG A 386 -46.22 30.68 7.33
N ALA A 387 -46.78 30.27 6.19
CA ALA A 387 -47.13 31.20 5.12
C ALA A 387 -48.30 32.10 5.51
N LEU A 388 -49.31 31.55 6.20
CA LEU A 388 -50.42 32.31 6.77
C LEU A 388 -49.92 33.33 7.80
N ASP A 389 -49.04 32.95 8.71
CA ASP A 389 -48.46 33.87 9.71
C ASP A 389 -47.69 35.01 9.04
N THR A 390 -46.98 34.72 7.95
CA THR A 390 -46.23 35.73 7.18
C THR A 390 -47.19 36.72 6.50
N GLU A 391 -48.25 36.22 5.85
CA GLU A 391 -49.25 37.05 5.16
C GLU A 391 -50.14 37.83 6.14
N ILE A 392 -50.55 37.22 7.26
CA ILE A 392 -51.30 37.90 8.33
C ILE A 392 -50.43 39.01 8.94
N GLY A 393 -49.14 38.76 9.17
CA GLY A 393 -48.19 39.78 9.62
C GLY A 393 -48.07 40.96 8.65
N ALA A 394 -48.18 40.71 7.35
CA ALA A 394 -48.18 41.75 6.32
C ALA A 394 -49.53 42.51 6.23
N ALA A 395 -50.65 41.86 6.53
CA ALA A 395 -52.01 42.42 6.45
C ALA A 395 -52.44 43.27 7.68
N GLU A 396 -51.70 43.24 8.79
CA GLU A 396 -52.07 43.94 10.03
C GLU A 396 -51.60 45.41 10.15
N GLN A 397 -50.92 45.96 9.14
CA GLN A 397 -50.36 47.32 9.20
C GLN A 397 -50.84 48.20 8.04
N PHE A 398 -51.69 49.18 8.35
CA PHE A 398 -52.18 50.17 7.38
C PHE A 398 -51.49 51.51 7.60
N VAL A 399 -51.06 52.15 6.52
CA VAL A 399 -50.50 53.51 6.54
C VAL A 399 -51.51 54.47 5.92
N VAL A 400 -51.85 55.52 6.66
CA VAL A 400 -52.68 56.63 6.17
C VAL A 400 -51.77 57.85 6.01
N VAL A 401 -51.74 58.41 4.80
CA VAL A 401 -51.01 59.65 4.50
C VAL A 401 -52.01 60.79 4.37
N ALA A 402 -51.91 61.78 5.26
CA ALA A 402 -52.69 63.01 5.18
C ALA A 402 -51.77 64.16 4.74
N SER A 403 -52.15 64.86 3.67
CA SER A 403 -51.45 66.05 3.19
C SER A 403 -52.05 67.32 3.78
N HIS A 404 -51.23 68.37 3.89
CA HIS A 404 -51.63 69.70 4.40
C HIS A 404 -52.15 69.71 5.85
N CYS A 405 -51.69 68.77 6.70
CA CYS A 405 -52.03 68.71 8.12
C CYS A 405 -50.81 68.86 9.02
N GLY A 406 -50.95 69.63 10.11
CA GLY A 406 -49.99 69.65 11.22
C GLY A 406 -50.22 68.48 12.20
N LEU A 407 -49.35 68.36 13.22
CA LEU A 407 -49.40 67.25 14.19
C LEU A 407 -50.75 67.16 14.91
N GLU A 408 -51.30 68.30 15.34
CA GLU A 408 -52.57 68.38 16.05
C GLU A 408 -53.74 67.87 15.19
N SER A 409 -53.80 68.30 13.92
CA SER A 409 -54.83 67.83 12.98
C SER A 409 -54.66 66.35 12.65
N GLY A 410 -53.42 65.85 12.57
CA GLY A 410 -53.10 64.44 12.36
C GLY A 410 -53.54 63.56 13.54
N LEU A 411 -53.29 64.01 14.78
CA LEU A 411 -53.77 63.36 15.99
C LEU A 411 -55.29 63.34 16.06
N GLY A 412 -55.96 64.45 15.71
CA GLY A 412 -57.42 64.53 15.65
C GLY A 412 -58.04 63.55 14.64
N LEU A 413 -57.43 63.40 13.46
CA LEU A 413 -57.84 62.41 12.46
C LEU A 413 -57.65 60.97 12.97
N ALA A 414 -56.48 60.68 13.55
CA ALA A 414 -56.18 59.37 14.10
C ALA A 414 -57.15 58.99 15.22
N GLU A 415 -57.48 59.91 16.12
CA GLU A 415 -58.41 59.65 17.22
C GLU A 415 -59.83 59.39 16.72
N ARG A 416 -60.27 60.12 15.68
CA ARG A 416 -61.55 59.85 15.00
C ARG A 416 -61.57 58.45 14.38
N LEU A 417 -60.50 58.04 13.69
CA LEU A 417 -60.38 56.70 13.11
C LEU A 417 -60.41 55.62 14.19
N ARG A 418 -59.66 55.81 15.28
CA ARG A 418 -59.62 54.89 16.43
C ARG A 418 -61.01 54.73 17.06
N ALA A 419 -61.68 55.84 17.34
CA ALA A 419 -63.02 55.84 17.92
C ALA A 419 -64.05 55.19 16.99
N HIS A 420 -63.97 55.46 15.69
CA HIS A 420 -64.87 54.88 14.69
C HIS A 420 -64.70 53.36 14.61
N VAL A 421 -63.46 52.86 14.55
CA VAL A 421 -63.19 51.41 14.53
C VAL A 421 -63.61 50.74 15.83
N ALA A 422 -63.38 51.37 16.98
CA ALA A 422 -63.83 50.83 18.27
C ALA A 422 -65.36 50.75 18.41
N ALA A 423 -66.11 51.52 17.62
CA ALA A 423 -67.56 51.52 17.57
C ALA A 423 -68.14 50.54 16.53
N LEU A 424 -67.32 49.97 15.63
CA LEU A 424 -67.80 49.02 14.63
C LEU A 424 -68.24 47.70 15.30
N SER A 425 -69.48 47.29 15.00
CA SER A 425 -69.98 45.96 15.30
C SER A 425 -69.96 45.13 14.03
N VAL A 426 -69.09 44.13 13.96
CA VAL A 426 -68.98 43.24 12.80
C VAL A 426 -69.78 41.96 13.06
N PRO A 427 -70.83 41.66 12.26
CA PRO A 427 -71.61 40.43 12.42
C PRO A 427 -70.72 39.19 12.34
N GLY A 428 -70.81 38.30 13.32
CA GLY A 428 -70.03 37.05 13.37
C GLY A 428 -68.72 37.12 14.19
N LEU A 429 -68.26 38.31 14.61
CA LEU A 429 -67.13 38.44 15.53
C LEU A 429 -67.62 38.66 16.97
N SER A 430 -67.24 37.77 17.88
CA SER A 430 -67.64 37.84 19.30
C SER A 430 -66.87 38.87 20.13
N ARG A 431 -65.83 39.51 19.57
CA ARG A 431 -64.99 40.52 20.24
C ARG A 431 -64.98 41.83 19.45
N ARG A 432 -64.95 42.96 20.18
CA ARG A 432 -64.78 44.29 19.57
C ARG A 432 -63.37 44.44 18.99
N ILE A 433 -63.28 44.94 17.77
CA ILE A 433 -62.01 45.25 17.11
C ILE A 433 -61.54 46.62 17.58
N THR A 434 -60.24 46.77 17.86
CA THR A 434 -59.62 48.06 18.20
C THR A 434 -58.33 48.22 17.42
N ILE A 435 -57.95 49.47 17.14
CA ILE A 435 -56.68 49.81 16.48
C ILE A 435 -55.85 50.71 17.39
N SER A 436 -54.53 50.61 17.29
CA SER A 436 -53.58 51.53 17.93
C SER A 436 -52.82 52.24 16.83
N ILE A 437 -52.77 53.57 16.85
CA ILE A 437 -52.29 54.37 15.72
C ILE A 437 -51.09 55.19 16.18
N GLY A 438 -49.99 55.14 15.41
CA GLY A 438 -48.85 56.03 15.58
C GLY A 438 -48.91 57.16 14.57
N VAL A 439 -48.70 58.40 15.01
CA VAL A 439 -48.80 59.61 14.17
C VAL A 439 -47.45 60.32 14.12
N ALA A 440 -46.89 60.51 12.93
CA ALA A 440 -45.69 61.31 12.75
C ALA A 440 -45.92 62.40 11.69
N THR A 441 -45.31 63.56 11.89
CA THR A 441 -45.30 64.65 10.92
C THR A 441 -43.99 64.70 10.15
N TRP A 442 -44.07 65.24 8.93
CA TRP A 442 -42.90 65.51 8.10
C TRP A 442 -42.10 66.70 8.67
N GLN A 443 -40.79 66.52 8.78
CA GLN A 443 -39.82 67.50 9.26
C GLN A 443 -38.79 67.81 8.16
N PRO A 444 -38.20 69.02 8.14
CA PRO A 444 -37.12 69.34 7.20
C PRO A 444 -35.96 68.34 7.33
N GLY A 445 -35.55 67.73 6.22
CA GLY A 445 -34.51 66.69 6.20
C GLY A 445 -35.02 65.25 6.30
N ASP A 446 -36.34 65.04 6.40
CA ASP A 446 -36.90 63.68 6.40
C ASP A 446 -36.73 62.94 5.08
N THR A 447 -36.66 61.62 5.23
CA THR A 447 -36.93 60.66 4.16
C THR A 447 -38.24 59.92 4.46
N ARG A 448 -38.83 59.27 3.45
CA ARG A 448 -39.98 58.37 3.67
C ARG A 448 -39.70 57.34 4.77
N LYS A 449 -38.47 56.83 4.83
CA LYS A 449 -38.05 55.81 5.81
C LYS A 449 -37.97 56.39 7.23
N SER A 450 -37.45 57.61 7.40
CA SER A 450 -37.39 58.25 8.73
C SER A 450 -38.77 58.62 9.24
N LEU A 451 -39.67 59.08 8.37
CA LEU A 451 -41.06 59.38 8.74
C LEU A 451 -41.81 58.11 9.20
N LEU A 452 -41.75 57.04 8.40
CA LEU A 452 -42.41 55.78 8.74
C LEU A 452 -41.84 55.15 10.02
N ALA A 453 -40.53 55.19 10.23
CA ALA A 453 -39.91 54.68 11.45
C ALA A 453 -40.39 55.41 12.71
N ARG A 454 -40.62 56.73 12.63
CA ARG A 454 -41.19 57.49 13.75
C ARG A 454 -42.65 57.14 14.00
N ALA A 455 -43.46 57.03 12.93
CA ALA A 455 -44.86 56.61 13.05
C ALA A 455 -44.97 55.19 13.65
N ASP A 456 -44.10 54.26 13.23
CA ASP A 456 -44.08 52.89 13.75
C ASP A 456 -43.64 52.85 15.22
N ALA A 457 -42.60 53.60 15.59
CA ALA A 457 -42.18 53.73 16.99
C ALA A 457 -43.29 54.30 17.88
N ALA A 458 -44.07 55.27 17.38
CA ALA A 458 -45.23 55.81 18.06
C ALA A 458 -46.35 54.77 18.19
N MET A 459 -46.67 54.03 17.12
CA MET A 459 -47.64 52.94 17.17
C MET A 459 -47.22 51.86 18.18
N TYR A 460 -45.92 51.57 18.27
CA TYR A 460 -45.39 50.60 19.22
C TYR A 460 -45.59 51.06 20.66
N ARG A 461 -45.34 52.35 20.95
CA ARG A 461 -45.69 52.97 22.25
C ARG A 461 -47.18 52.87 22.52
N ALA A 462 -48.04 53.10 21.53
CA ALA A 462 -49.49 52.99 21.68
C ALA A 462 -49.92 51.55 22.06
N LYS A 463 -49.31 50.54 21.42
CA LYS A 463 -49.57 49.13 21.73
C LYS A 463 -49.10 48.74 23.14
N HIS A 464 -47.95 49.24 23.59
CA HIS A 464 -47.39 48.94 24.91
C HIS A 464 -48.03 49.74 26.05
N GLY A 465 -48.56 50.93 25.75
CA GLY A 465 -49.24 51.78 26.73
C GLY A 465 -50.64 51.30 27.13
N GLY A 466 -51.13 50.19 26.59
CA GLY A 466 -52.46 49.64 26.89
C GLY A 466 -53.36 49.43 25.67
N ARG A 467 -52.82 49.56 24.44
CA ARG A 467 -53.54 49.45 23.15
C ARG A 467 -54.70 50.44 23.05
N ASN A 468 -55.45 50.37 21.94
CA ASN A 468 -56.62 51.20 21.63
C ASN A 468 -56.42 52.70 21.93
N ARG A 469 -55.30 53.25 21.45
CA ARG A 469 -54.91 54.65 21.66
C ARG A 469 -54.12 55.20 20.48
N VAL A 470 -53.94 56.51 20.48
CA VAL A 470 -53.11 57.25 19.54
C VAL A 470 -51.88 57.78 20.27
N GLU A 471 -50.71 57.63 19.67
CA GLU A 471 -49.45 58.21 20.14
C GLU A 471 -48.72 58.88 18.97
N SER A 472 -47.87 59.86 19.23
CA SER A 472 -47.01 60.50 18.23
C SER A 472 -45.54 60.39 18.56
#